data_AF-A0A6C0EIH7-F1
#
_entry.id   AF-A0A6C0EIH7-F1
#
_cell.length_a   1.000
_cell.length_b   1.000
_cell.length_c   1.000
_cell.angle_alpha   90.00
_cell.angle_beta   90.00
_cell.angle_gamma   90.00
#
_symmetry.space_group_name_H-M   'P 1'
#
loop_
_entity.id
_entity.type
_entity.pdbx_description
1 polymer ?
#
loop_
_entity_poly.entity_id
_entity_poly.type
_entity_poly.pdbx_seq_one_letter_code
_entity_poly.pdbx_strand_id
1 'polypeptide(L)'
;MSKFQCQNSDVVQIAEKLLDMAKQSDITNFIPISRKDISNIKTALEQYKRDCSLCAENGNNYRCHAVSEKKLMRSMPFLNKNIYPWNNYDWDYGNFIDNNYSVLATGATKSGNISALFKNMDAFMKLIKGYVSDPNPADTSYPGKMAKDGDVPYYECIGNIVDSEGNQISDPVAVSTCRAINKIKYSKKETPPTKDPFLKKYKVTGDKSSSYYVKVGNCPRPDIKTVDKCESMGYSWIPNIIDNVMDKLPFSSKKPHSPGSCHQPRYGYINNSPGVKIGGVKFRGLIPSLANDFLALSPDKIVAAMEGKSIDNLFELQQCPIVEEFRQHTETIYNNVLIYNIFVLLILLFLVFYLKY
;
A
#
# COMPACT_ATOMS: atom_id res chain seq x y z
N MET A 1 8.73 34.01 5.04
CA MET A 1 8.55 32.56 5.30
C MET A 1 9.74 32.06 6.12
N SER A 2 9.50 31.46 7.28
CA SER A 2 10.57 30.81 8.07
C SER A 2 11.18 29.66 7.25
N LYS A 3 12.51 29.56 7.20
CA LYS A 3 13.17 28.41 6.57
C LYS A 3 12.77 27.14 7.33
N PHE A 4 12.24 26.14 6.63
CA PHE A 4 11.97 24.83 7.23
C PHE A 4 13.29 24.24 7.74
N GLN A 5 13.28 23.73 8.98
CA GLN A 5 14.48 23.17 9.63
C GLN A 5 14.36 21.65 9.72
N CYS A 6 15.23 20.94 9.02
CA CYS A 6 15.25 19.47 8.96
C CYS A 6 15.31 18.77 10.32
N GLN A 7 15.82 19.44 11.36
CA GLN A 7 16.05 18.86 12.68
C GLN A 7 14.82 18.95 13.61
N ASN A 8 13.84 19.80 13.30
CA ASN A 8 12.69 20.06 14.19
C ASN A 8 11.45 19.23 13.84
N SER A 9 11.60 18.18 13.04
CA SER A 9 10.50 17.29 12.68
C SER A 9 10.19 16.31 13.81
N ASP A 10 8.91 16.19 14.19
CA ASP A 10 8.46 15.22 15.19
C ASP A 10 8.88 13.78 14.82
N VAL A 11 8.89 13.45 13.53
CA VAL A 11 9.31 12.12 13.03
C VAL A 11 10.79 11.86 13.31
N VAL A 12 11.62 12.89 13.20
CA VAL A 12 13.06 12.80 13.53
C VAL A 12 13.24 12.59 15.02
N GLN A 13 12.54 13.36 15.85
CA GLN A 13 12.60 13.21 17.31
C GLN A 13 12.15 11.82 17.77
N ILE A 14 11.08 11.27 17.17
CA ILE A 14 10.62 9.90 17.44
C ILE A 14 11.70 8.88 17.07
N ALA A 15 12.30 9.02 15.89
CA ALA A 15 13.35 8.12 15.41
C ALA A 15 14.61 8.15 16.29
N GLU A 16 15.04 9.34 16.71
CA GLU A 16 16.16 9.55 17.62
C GLU A 16 15.87 8.94 19.00
N LYS A 17 14.67 9.18 19.54
CA LYS A 17 14.22 8.57 20.81
C LYS A 17 14.21 7.05 20.74
N LEU A 18 13.76 6.46 19.64
CA LEU A 18 13.81 5.00 19.42
C LEU A 18 15.26 4.49 19.42
N LEU A 19 16.19 5.21 18.80
CA LEU A 19 17.62 4.85 18.83
C LEU A 19 18.20 4.96 20.23
N ASP A 20 17.81 5.96 21.02
CA ASP A 20 18.31 6.14 22.37
C ASP A 20 17.74 5.08 23.33
N MET A 21 16.46 4.74 23.21
CA MET A 21 15.86 3.61 23.92
C MET A 21 16.58 2.30 23.59
N ALA A 22 16.96 2.09 22.33
CA ALA A 22 17.66 0.88 21.91
C ALA A 22 19.12 0.81 22.41
N LYS A 23 19.72 1.94 22.82
CA LYS A 23 21.06 1.97 23.46
C LYS A 23 21.01 1.67 24.96
N GLN A 24 19.85 1.86 25.61
CA GLN A 24 19.67 1.52 27.02
C GLN A 24 19.53 0.00 27.15
N SER A 25 20.58 -0.65 27.66
CA SER A 25 20.79 -2.10 27.68
C SER A 25 19.69 -2.92 28.38
N ASP A 26 18.88 -2.31 29.23
CA ASP A 26 17.82 -3.01 29.97
C ASP A 26 16.48 -3.09 29.23
N ILE A 27 16.26 -2.31 28.15
CA ILE A 27 14.96 -2.21 27.45
C ILE A 27 14.80 -3.26 26.34
N THR A 28 15.91 -3.78 25.78
CA THR A 28 15.87 -4.81 24.73
C THR A 28 15.23 -6.12 25.19
N ASN A 29 15.06 -6.32 26.50
CA ASN A 29 14.37 -7.46 27.08
C ASN A 29 12.83 -7.34 27.04
N PHE A 30 12.29 -6.11 26.89
CA PHE A 30 10.85 -5.83 26.92
C PHE A 30 10.29 -5.38 25.57
N ILE A 31 11.09 -4.71 24.74
CA ILE A 31 10.71 -4.35 23.36
C ILE A 31 11.75 -4.98 22.41
N PRO A 32 11.37 -5.99 21.60
CA PRO A 32 12.30 -6.68 20.72
C PRO A 32 12.60 -5.81 19.47
N ILE A 33 13.40 -4.76 19.63
CA ILE A 33 14.03 -4.07 18.50
C ILE A 33 15.33 -4.80 18.19
N SER A 34 15.41 -5.43 17.02
CA SER A 34 16.62 -6.17 16.62
C SER A 34 17.78 -5.22 16.31
N ARG A 35 19.03 -5.70 16.39
CA ARG A 35 20.21 -4.93 15.93
C ARG A 35 20.07 -4.47 14.47
N LYS A 36 19.41 -5.29 13.65
CA LYS A 36 19.09 -4.98 12.25
C LYS A 36 18.13 -3.80 12.15
N ASP A 37 17.12 -3.74 13.00
CA ASP A 37 16.15 -2.63 13.05
C ASP A 37 16.83 -1.32 13.48
N ILE A 38 17.73 -1.36 14.46
CA ILE A 38 18.54 -0.20 14.85
C ILE A 38 19.37 0.31 13.67
N SER A 39 20.04 -0.59 12.95
CA SER A 39 20.82 -0.25 11.76
C SER A 39 19.96 0.38 10.64
N ASN A 40 18.76 -0.17 10.44
CA ASN A 40 17.80 0.34 9.48
C ASN A 40 17.32 1.75 9.86
N ILE A 41 17.02 2.02 11.13
CA ILE A 41 16.61 3.35 11.61
C ILE A 41 17.75 4.37 11.38
N LYS A 42 19.00 4.02 11.71
CA LYS A 42 20.16 4.90 11.45
C LYS A 42 20.29 5.24 9.97
N THR A 43 20.20 4.22 9.10
CA THR A 43 20.29 4.41 7.65
C THR A 43 19.14 5.27 7.13
N ALA A 44 17.94 5.10 7.68
CA ALA A 44 16.77 5.88 7.33
C ALA A 44 16.92 7.36 7.72
N LEU A 45 17.45 7.65 8.93
CA LEU A 45 17.75 9.01 9.37
C LEU A 45 18.81 9.69 8.50
N GLU A 46 19.88 8.98 8.15
CA GLU A 46 20.89 9.53 7.23
C GLU A 46 20.34 9.78 5.83
N GLN A 47 19.43 8.91 5.34
CA GLN A 47 18.73 9.16 4.09
C GLN A 47 17.81 10.38 4.18
N TYR A 48 17.08 10.52 5.28
CA TYR A 48 16.23 11.69 5.53
C TYR A 48 17.02 12.99 5.51
N LYS A 49 18.19 13.05 6.18
CA LYS A 49 19.05 14.24 6.15
C LYS A 49 19.45 14.62 4.72
N ARG A 50 19.82 13.64 3.89
CA ARG A 50 20.13 13.87 2.46
C ARG A 50 18.92 14.38 1.68
N ASP A 51 17.76 13.73 1.87
CA ASP A 51 16.52 14.09 1.17
C ASP A 51 16.03 15.48 1.61
N CYS A 52 16.19 15.85 2.88
CA CYS A 52 15.83 17.16 3.41
C CYS A 52 16.77 18.27 2.92
N SER A 53 18.07 18.02 2.86
CA SER A 53 19.03 18.97 2.23
C SER A 53 18.68 19.22 0.76
N LEU A 54 18.32 18.17 0.02
CA LEU A 54 17.87 18.32 -1.36
C LEU A 54 16.65 19.26 -1.46
N CYS A 55 15.69 19.15 -0.53
CA CYS A 55 14.55 20.07 -0.48
C CYS A 55 14.97 21.51 -0.13
N ALA A 56 15.90 21.70 0.80
CA ALA A 56 16.39 23.01 1.19
C ALA A 56 17.12 23.73 0.03
N GLU A 57 17.86 22.99 -0.79
CA GLU A 57 18.57 23.48 -1.97
C GLU A 57 17.64 23.80 -3.15
N ASN A 58 16.47 23.13 -3.24
CA ASN A 58 15.52 23.25 -4.35
C ASN A 58 14.24 23.99 -3.93
N GLY A 59 14.39 25.22 -3.43
CA GLY A 59 13.28 26.12 -3.12
C GLY A 59 12.73 26.04 -1.69
N ASN A 60 13.27 25.14 -0.85
CA ASN A 60 12.88 24.97 0.55
C ASN A 60 11.36 24.83 0.77
N ASN A 61 10.74 24.01 -0.09
CA ASN A 61 9.30 23.84 -0.18
C ASN A 61 8.76 22.84 0.87
N TYR A 62 7.68 23.20 1.55
CA TYR A 62 7.02 22.33 2.54
C TYR A 62 6.59 20.96 1.96
N ARG A 63 6.03 20.91 0.74
CA ARG A 63 5.63 19.65 0.09
C ARG A 63 6.82 18.71 -0.09
N CYS A 64 8.00 19.25 -0.39
CA CYS A 64 9.23 18.46 -0.51
C CYS A 64 9.65 17.86 0.84
N HIS A 65 9.66 18.68 1.89
CA HIS A 65 9.98 18.22 3.25
C HIS A 65 8.97 17.19 3.78
N ALA A 66 7.68 17.39 3.54
CA ALA A 66 6.65 16.41 3.93
C ALA A 66 6.86 15.04 3.25
N VAL A 67 7.37 15.02 2.01
CA VAL A 67 7.70 13.78 1.30
C VAL A 67 8.92 13.08 1.92
N SER A 68 9.95 13.82 2.33
CA SER A 68 11.12 13.23 3.00
C SER A 68 10.76 12.67 4.39
N GLU A 69 9.93 13.38 5.16
CA GLU A 69 9.40 12.91 6.45
C GLU A 69 8.55 11.65 6.30
N LYS A 70 7.63 11.63 5.32
CA LYS A 70 6.80 10.46 5.02
C LYS A 70 7.66 9.24 4.66
N LYS A 71 8.75 9.45 3.91
CA LYS A 71 9.73 8.39 3.56
C LYS A 71 10.52 7.90 4.79
N LEU A 72 10.89 8.78 5.71
CA LEU A 72 11.50 8.42 6.99
C LEU A 72 10.55 7.55 7.82
N MET A 73 9.32 8.03 8.04
CA MET A 73 8.29 7.31 8.79
C MET A 73 8.07 5.89 8.24
N ARG A 74 7.98 5.74 6.92
CA ARG A 74 7.81 4.44 6.26
C ARG A 74 9.02 3.54 6.33
N SER A 75 10.20 4.09 6.55
CA SER A 75 11.42 3.30 6.72
C SER A 75 11.51 2.70 8.13
N MET A 76 10.65 3.12 9.06
CA MET A 76 10.62 2.60 10.42
C MET A 76 10.28 1.10 10.45
N PRO A 77 10.91 0.30 11.32
CA PRO A 77 10.74 -1.15 11.38
C PRO A 77 9.29 -1.65 11.54
N PHE A 78 8.45 -0.87 12.22
CA PHE A 78 7.05 -1.21 12.46
C PHE A 78 6.11 -0.86 11.29
N LEU A 79 6.59 -0.07 10.30
CA LEU A 79 5.82 0.34 9.12
C LEU A 79 6.36 -0.23 7.81
N ASN A 80 7.67 -0.38 7.68
CA ASN A 80 8.32 -0.66 6.40
C ASN A 80 7.88 -1.97 5.73
N LYS A 81 7.42 -2.95 6.51
CA LYS A 81 6.91 -4.25 6.04
C LYS A 81 5.39 -4.28 5.86
N ASN A 82 4.68 -3.18 6.12
CA ASN A 82 3.22 -3.20 6.06
C ASN A 82 2.68 -3.04 4.63
N ILE A 83 3.41 -2.36 3.75
CA ILE A 83 3.03 -2.15 2.35
C ILE A 83 4.23 -2.45 1.46
N TYR A 84 3.99 -3.07 0.31
CA TYR A 84 5.00 -3.32 -0.72
C TYR A 84 4.42 -3.32 -2.13
N PRO A 85 5.01 -2.64 -3.11
CA PRO A 85 5.91 -1.49 -2.94
C PRO A 85 5.12 -0.24 -2.53
N TRP A 86 5.71 0.60 -1.68
CA TRP A 86 5.16 1.89 -1.28
C TRP A 86 4.96 2.84 -2.45
N ASN A 87 5.83 2.80 -3.47
CA ASN A 87 5.70 3.66 -4.64
C ASN A 87 4.40 3.42 -5.42
N ASN A 88 3.89 2.19 -5.43
CA ASN A 88 2.61 1.87 -6.05
C ASN A 88 1.43 2.31 -5.19
N TYR A 89 1.55 2.15 -3.87
CA TYR A 89 0.56 2.67 -2.92
C TYR A 89 0.41 4.19 -3.02
N ASP A 90 1.50 4.89 -3.34
CA ASP A 90 1.54 6.34 -3.54
C ASP A 90 1.16 6.80 -4.94
N TRP A 91 0.67 5.91 -5.82
CA TRP A 91 0.22 6.27 -7.15
C TRP A 91 -0.81 7.41 -7.08
N ASP A 92 -0.46 8.54 -7.70
CA ASP A 92 -1.27 9.75 -7.66
C ASP A 92 -2.15 9.84 -8.91
N TYR A 93 -3.40 9.41 -8.76
CA TYR A 93 -4.41 9.48 -9.81
C TYR A 93 -4.70 10.93 -10.23
N GLY A 94 -4.56 11.91 -9.32
CA GLY A 94 -4.79 13.32 -9.61
C GLY A 94 -3.79 13.86 -10.62
N ASN A 95 -2.50 13.55 -10.43
CA ASN A 95 -1.45 13.95 -11.39
C ASN A 95 -1.70 13.37 -12.78
N PHE A 96 -2.17 12.12 -12.90
CA PHE A 96 -2.55 11.58 -14.21
C PHE A 96 -3.68 12.37 -14.86
N ILE A 97 -4.71 12.73 -14.08
CA ILE A 97 -5.83 13.53 -14.58
C ILE A 97 -5.32 14.91 -15.07
N ASP A 98 -4.51 15.58 -14.26
CA ASP A 98 -3.93 16.88 -14.63
C ASP A 98 -3.03 16.80 -15.86
N ASN A 99 -2.24 15.73 -15.98
CA ASN A 99 -1.35 15.52 -17.11
C ASN A 99 -2.07 15.35 -18.45
N ASN A 100 -3.29 14.80 -18.43
CA ASN A 100 -4.02 14.42 -19.64
C ASN A 100 -5.21 15.33 -19.95
N TYR A 101 -5.87 15.91 -18.94
CA TYR A 101 -7.14 16.61 -19.09
C TYR A 101 -7.14 18.05 -18.55
N SER A 102 -6.03 18.55 -18.00
CA SER A 102 -5.93 19.97 -17.60
C SER A 102 -5.96 20.93 -18.80
N VAL A 103 -6.06 22.24 -18.50
CA VAL A 103 -5.90 23.34 -19.47
C VAL A 103 -4.58 23.21 -20.24
N LEU A 104 -3.48 22.86 -19.56
CA LEU A 104 -2.17 22.66 -20.20
C LEU A 104 -2.17 21.46 -21.15
N ALA A 105 -2.94 20.42 -20.84
CA ALA A 105 -3.01 19.21 -21.63
C ALA A 105 -3.96 19.28 -22.84
N THR A 106 -4.98 20.12 -22.73
CA THR A 106 -6.05 20.25 -23.72
C THR A 106 -5.92 21.51 -24.57
N GLY A 107 -5.20 22.53 -24.08
CA GLY A 107 -5.15 23.85 -24.72
C GLY A 107 -6.47 24.60 -24.64
N ALA A 108 -7.39 24.18 -23.76
CA ALA A 108 -8.64 24.88 -23.51
C ALA A 108 -8.37 26.34 -23.11
N THR A 109 -9.21 27.26 -23.56
CA THR A 109 -9.00 28.69 -23.34
C THR A 109 -10.32 29.41 -23.12
N LYS A 110 -10.27 30.48 -22.31
CA LYS A 110 -11.40 31.39 -22.05
C LYS A 110 -11.68 32.36 -23.22
N SER A 111 -10.86 32.33 -24.28
CA SER A 111 -11.05 33.21 -25.43
C SER A 111 -12.41 32.99 -26.12
N GLY A 112 -13.10 34.06 -26.49
CA GLY A 112 -14.40 34.02 -27.16
C GLY A 112 -14.35 33.82 -28.69
N ASN A 113 -13.21 33.43 -29.26
CA ASN A 113 -13.06 33.28 -30.71
C ASN A 113 -13.45 31.86 -31.21
N ILE A 114 -13.74 31.73 -32.51
CA ILE A 114 -14.19 30.46 -33.12
C ILE A 114 -13.15 29.34 -32.92
N SER A 115 -11.85 29.66 -33.01
CA SER A 115 -10.79 28.68 -32.76
C SER A 115 -10.84 28.12 -31.35
N ALA A 116 -11.10 28.97 -30.35
CA ALA A 116 -11.28 28.55 -28.97
C ALA A 116 -12.51 27.66 -28.78
N LEU A 117 -13.62 27.92 -29.48
CA LEU A 117 -14.80 27.07 -29.45
C LEU A 117 -14.48 25.63 -29.91
N PHE A 118 -13.76 25.48 -31.03
CA PHE A 118 -13.33 24.16 -31.50
C PHE A 118 -12.33 23.47 -30.55
N LYS A 119 -11.36 24.22 -30.02
CA LYS A 119 -10.39 23.68 -29.03
C LYS A 119 -11.09 23.22 -27.74
N ASN A 120 -12.06 23.99 -27.25
CA ASN A 120 -12.81 23.64 -26.06
C ASN A 120 -13.72 22.43 -26.30
N MET A 121 -14.26 22.26 -27.51
CA MET A 121 -15.01 21.06 -27.88
C MET A 121 -14.12 19.81 -27.90
N ASP A 122 -12.92 19.89 -28.48
CA ASP A 122 -11.95 18.78 -28.46
C ASP A 122 -11.50 18.45 -27.03
N ALA A 123 -11.24 19.48 -26.21
CA ALA A 123 -10.94 19.33 -24.78
C ALA A 123 -12.06 18.60 -24.04
N PHE A 124 -13.32 18.95 -24.31
CA PHE A 124 -14.50 18.29 -23.74
C PHE A 124 -14.60 16.82 -24.18
N MET A 125 -14.39 16.55 -25.47
CA MET A 125 -14.38 15.17 -25.99
C MET A 125 -13.26 14.33 -25.37
N LYS A 126 -12.07 14.92 -25.17
CA LYS A 126 -10.96 14.27 -24.49
C LYS A 126 -11.30 13.97 -23.02
N LEU A 127 -11.96 14.90 -22.33
CA LEU A 127 -12.43 14.68 -20.96
C LEU A 127 -13.45 13.53 -20.89
N ILE A 128 -14.40 13.45 -21.83
CA ILE A 128 -15.34 12.32 -21.92
C ILE A 128 -14.60 10.99 -22.09
N LYS A 129 -13.58 10.94 -22.98
CA LYS A 129 -12.71 9.76 -23.13
C LYS A 129 -12.04 9.39 -21.81
N GLY A 130 -11.56 10.37 -21.04
CA GLY A 130 -11.05 10.18 -19.69
C GLY A 130 -12.02 9.48 -18.75
N TYR A 131 -13.29 9.92 -18.74
CA TYR A 131 -14.32 9.33 -17.89
C TYR A 131 -14.70 7.90 -18.30
N VAL A 132 -14.66 7.58 -19.59
CA VAL A 132 -15.26 6.34 -20.11
C VAL A 132 -14.22 5.29 -20.52
N SER A 133 -13.16 5.69 -21.23
CA SER A 133 -12.27 4.76 -21.94
C SER A 133 -10.81 4.78 -21.50
N ASP A 134 -10.28 5.92 -21.08
CA ASP A 134 -8.83 6.06 -20.89
C ASP A 134 -8.37 5.38 -19.59
N PRO A 135 -7.45 4.40 -19.66
CA PRO A 135 -7.01 3.66 -18.49
C PRO A 135 -6.10 4.48 -17.59
N ASN A 136 -6.33 4.40 -16.27
CA ASN A 136 -5.41 4.91 -15.26
C ASN A 136 -5.30 3.91 -14.08
N PRO A 137 -4.16 3.22 -13.91
CA PRO A 137 -2.95 3.27 -14.72
C PRO A 137 -3.08 2.64 -16.13
N ALA A 138 -2.30 3.09 -17.10
CA ALA A 138 -2.24 2.51 -18.45
C ALA A 138 -1.17 1.41 -18.56
N ASP A 139 -1.17 0.64 -19.65
CA ASP A 139 -0.24 -0.50 -19.83
C ASP A 139 1.25 -0.07 -19.85
N THR A 140 1.53 1.20 -20.15
CA THR A 140 2.85 1.84 -20.17
C THR A 140 3.19 2.61 -18.89
N SER A 141 2.28 2.65 -17.92
CA SER A 141 2.47 3.35 -16.66
C SER A 141 3.50 2.64 -15.77
N TYR A 142 4.22 3.43 -14.97
CA TYR A 142 5.04 2.95 -13.85
C TYR A 142 5.25 4.10 -12.85
N PRO A 143 5.36 3.82 -11.54
CA PRO A 143 5.51 4.86 -10.54
C PRO A 143 6.78 5.70 -10.76
N GLY A 144 6.65 7.02 -10.66
CA GLY A 144 7.73 7.98 -10.85
C GLY A 144 8.02 8.33 -12.31
N LYS A 145 7.19 7.87 -13.25
CA LYS A 145 7.33 8.19 -14.67
C LYS A 145 7.06 9.68 -14.90
N MET A 146 8.07 10.42 -15.31
CA MET A 146 7.94 11.84 -15.73
C MET A 146 7.39 11.94 -17.16
N ALA A 147 6.16 11.49 -17.37
CA ALA A 147 5.45 11.58 -18.65
C ALA A 147 3.95 11.78 -18.41
N LYS A 148 3.20 12.09 -19.47
CA LYS A 148 1.75 12.35 -19.34
C LYS A 148 0.98 11.14 -18.80
N ASP A 149 1.44 9.92 -19.06
CA ASP A 149 0.83 8.67 -18.58
C ASP A 149 1.42 8.17 -17.24
N GLY A 150 2.15 9.03 -16.53
CA GLY A 150 2.70 8.78 -15.20
C GLY A 150 1.91 9.45 -14.06
N ASP A 151 2.34 9.20 -12.83
CA ASP A 151 1.80 9.70 -11.56
C ASP A 151 2.52 10.95 -11.04
N VAL A 152 3.39 11.56 -11.85
CA VAL A 152 4.18 12.74 -11.53
C VAL A 152 3.55 13.96 -12.24
N PRO A 153 3.48 15.15 -11.64
CA PRO A 153 2.85 16.34 -12.26
C PRO A 153 3.69 16.86 -13.45
N TYR A 154 3.56 16.23 -14.62
CA TYR A 154 4.44 16.38 -15.79
C TYR A 154 4.69 17.84 -16.16
N TYR A 155 3.63 18.66 -16.23
CA TYR A 155 3.74 20.06 -16.62
C TYR A 155 4.53 20.88 -15.60
N GLU A 156 4.29 20.69 -14.30
CA GLU A 156 5.06 21.35 -13.23
C GLU A 156 6.56 21.00 -13.34
N CYS A 157 6.88 19.74 -13.65
CA CYS A 157 8.27 19.25 -13.73
C CYS A 157 9.02 19.68 -14.99
N ILE A 158 8.31 20.21 -16.00
CA ILE A 158 8.89 20.89 -17.17
C ILE A 158 8.75 22.41 -17.10
N GLY A 159 8.12 22.93 -16.03
CA GLY A 159 8.06 24.34 -15.70
C GLY A 159 6.82 25.06 -16.21
N ASN A 160 5.89 24.35 -16.84
CA ASN A 160 4.64 24.93 -17.32
C ASN A 160 3.60 24.87 -16.21
N ILE A 161 3.19 26.03 -15.70
CA ILE A 161 2.12 26.16 -14.73
C ILE A 161 1.05 27.14 -15.25
N VAL A 162 -0.12 27.14 -14.62
CA VAL A 162 -1.22 28.04 -14.96
C VAL A 162 -1.40 29.04 -13.81
N ASP A 163 -1.46 30.34 -14.12
CA ASP A 163 -1.76 31.38 -13.13
C ASP A 163 -3.25 31.42 -12.74
N SER A 164 -3.64 32.33 -11.84
CA SER A 164 -5.03 32.49 -11.40
C SER A 164 -5.98 32.89 -12.54
N GLU A 165 -5.45 33.53 -13.57
CA GLU A 165 -6.20 34.03 -14.71
C GLU A 165 -6.39 32.94 -15.78
N GLY A 166 -5.57 31.89 -15.76
CA GLY A 166 -5.59 30.79 -16.73
C GLY A 166 -4.48 30.86 -17.78
N ASN A 167 -3.51 31.77 -17.64
CA ASN A 167 -2.39 31.90 -18.56
C ASN A 167 -1.27 30.92 -18.22
N GLN A 168 -0.58 30.46 -19.24
CA GLN A 168 0.59 29.60 -19.07
C GLN A 168 1.80 30.45 -18.71
N ILE A 169 2.46 30.12 -17.61
CA ILE A 169 3.69 30.77 -17.18
C ILE A 169 4.79 29.71 -16.94
N SER A 170 6.04 30.16 -17.01
CA SER A 170 7.22 29.32 -16.76
C SER A 170 7.77 29.60 -15.37
N ASP A 171 7.87 28.56 -14.53
CA ASP A 171 8.46 28.66 -13.18
C ASP A 171 9.62 27.66 -12.98
N PRO A 172 10.88 28.14 -13.03
CA PRO A 172 12.05 27.31 -12.75
C PRO A 172 12.11 26.73 -11.32
N VAL A 173 11.48 27.38 -10.35
CA VAL A 173 11.42 26.89 -8.96
C VAL A 173 10.49 25.68 -8.88
N ALA A 174 9.37 25.69 -9.60
CA ALA A 174 8.47 24.55 -9.72
C ALA A 174 9.20 23.33 -10.34
N VAL A 175 10.01 23.54 -11.38
CA VAL A 175 10.82 22.46 -12.01
C VAL A 175 11.75 21.80 -11.00
N SER A 176 12.57 22.60 -10.33
CA SER A 176 13.56 22.10 -9.37
C SER A 176 12.87 21.40 -8.18
N THR A 177 11.78 21.97 -7.67
CA THR A 177 10.97 21.39 -6.59
C THR A 177 10.35 20.05 -7.00
N CYS A 178 9.68 19.96 -8.16
CA CYS A 178 9.11 18.69 -8.62
C CYS A 178 10.20 17.63 -8.77
N ARG A 179 11.32 17.96 -9.43
CA ARG A 179 12.40 16.99 -9.65
C ARG A 179 13.00 16.49 -8.35
N ALA A 180 13.13 17.36 -7.35
CA ALA A 180 13.55 16.98 -6.00
C ALA A 180 12.53 16.01 -5.37
N ILE A 181 11.24 16.34 -5.38
CA ILE A 181 10.16 15.45 -4.87
C ILE A 181 10.19 14.08 -5.56
N ASN A 182 10.27 14.06 -6.89
CA ASN A 182 10.30 12.81 -7.66
C ASN A 182 11.54 11.98 -7.32
N LYS A 183 12.70 12.62 -7.21
CA LYS A 183 13.94 11.95 -6.79
C LYS A 183 13.80 11.38 -5.39
N ILE A 184 13.20 12.10 -4.43
CA ILE A 184 13.02 11.59 -3.06
C ILE A 184 12.08 10.39 -3.06
N LYS A 185 10.91 10.48 -3.71
CA LYS A 185 9.93 9.38 -3.79
C LYS A 185 10.51 8.13 -4.44
N TYR A 186 11.13 8.24 -5.62
CA TYR A 186 11.40 7.08 -6.48
C TYR A 186 12.88 6.72 -6.63
N SER A 187 13.81 7.39 -5.94
CA SER A 187 15.27 7.10 -6.02
C SER A 187 15.66 5.69 -5.59
N LYS A 188 14.90 5.09 -4.67
CA LYS A 188 15.23 3.77 -4.11
C LYS A 188 14.29 2.73 -4.69
N LYS A 189 14.86 1.75 -5.40
CA LYS A 189 14.13 0.54 -5.78
C LYS A 189 13.78 -0.24 -4.51
N GLU A 190 12.49 -0.47 -4.32
CA GLU A 190 12.00 -1.27 -3.19
C GLU A 190 12.20 -2.76 -3.45
N THR A 191 12.74 -3.45 -2.45
CA THR A 191 12.85 -4.91 -2.43
C THR A 191 11.69 -5.50 -1.64
N PRO A 192 11.17 -6.68 -2.04
CA PRO A 192 10.15 -7.37 -1.26
C PRO A 192 10.58 -7.52 0.21
N PRO A 193 9.68 -7.27 1.18
CA PRO A 193 9.99 -7.40 2.60
C PRO A 193 10.32 -8.83 3.05
N THR A 194 9.92 -9.84 2.28
CA THR A 194 10.25 -11.25 2.54
C THR A 194 10.66 -11.96 1.26
N LYS A 195 11.23 -13.15 1.40
CA LYS A 195 11.57 -14.03 0.27
C LYS A 195 10.37 -14.82 -0.29
N ASP A 196 9.17 -14.59 0.23
CA ASP A 196 8.00 -15.36 -0.16
C ASP A 196 7.63 -15.14 -1.65
N PRO A 197 7.40 -16.20 -2.43
CA PRO A 197 7.03 -16.10 -3.84
C PRO A 197 5.75 -15.29 -4.10
N PHE A 198 4.83 -15.22 -3.13
CA PHE A 198 3.57 -14.48 -3.26
C PHE A 198 3.79 -13.01 -3.63
N LEU A 199 4.82 -12.37 -3.05
CA LEU A 199 5.18 -10.97 -3.32
C LEU A 199 5.76 -10.73 -4.73
N LYS A 200 5.97 -11.79 -5.50
CA LYS A 200 6.42 -11.76 -6.90
C LYS A 200 5.40 -12.34 -7.87
N LYS A 201 4.28 -12.85 -7.36
CA LYS A 201 3.22 -13.46 -8.17
C LYS A 201 2.65 -12.48 -9.20
N TYR A 202 2.54 -11.21 -8.82
CA TYR A 202 1.93 -10.17 -9.63
C TYR A 202 2.95 -9.13 -10.08
N LYS A 203 2.91 -8.80 -11.38
CA LYS A 203 3.61 -7.64 -11.92
C LYS A 203 2.88 -6.37 -11.45
N VAL A 204 3.58 -5.52 -10.73
CA VAL A 204 3.08 -4.26 -10.15
C VAL A 204 3.48 -3.05 -11.00
N THR A 205 3.37 -3.17 -12.32
CA THR A 205 3.68 -2.12 -13.31
C THR A 205 2.68 -2.20 -14.46
N GLY A 206 2.64 -1.18 -15.34
CA GLY A 206 1.63 -1.07 -16.38
C GLY A 206 0.27 -0.77 -15.77
N ASP A 207 -0.76 -1.50 -16.19
CA ASP A 207 -2.12 -1.34 -15.67
C ASP A 207 -2.25 -1.63 -14.17
N LYS A 208 -1.22 -2.26 -13.57
CA LYS A 208 -1.10 -2.57 -12.14
C LYS A 208 -0.15 -1.64 -11.39
N SER A 209 0.22 -0.49 -11.95
CA SER A 209 1.15 0.46 -11.31
C SER A 209 0.65 1.09 -10.00
N SER A 210 -0.64 1.00 -9.72
CA SER A 210 -1.26 1.39 -8.45
C SER A 210 -1.59 0.20 -7.55
N SER A 211 -1.30 -1.04 -8.00
CA SER A 211 -1.53 -2.26 -7.23
C SER A 211 -0.36 -2.53 -6.29
N TYR A 212 -0.65 -3.03 -5.10
CA TYR A 212 0.34 -3.25 -4.05
C TYR A 212 -0.05 -4.42 -3.15
N TYR A 213 0.87 -4.83 -2.30
CA TYR A 213 0.69 -5.82 -1.25
C TYR A 213 0.58 -5.11 0.10
N VAL A 214 -0.36 -5.53 0.93
CA VAL A 214 -0.55 -5.02 2.30
C VAL A 214 -0.45 -6.17 3.28
N LYS A 215 0.28 -5.98 4.38
CA LYS A 215 0.35 -6.95 5.47
C LYS A 215 -0.98 -6.95 6.20
N VAL A 216 -1.64 -8.10 6.24
CA VAL A 216 -2.94 -8.27 6.92
C VAL A 216 -2.84 -9.13 8.18
N GLY A 217 -1.71 -9.76 8.42
CA GLY A 217 -1.51 -10.58 9.62
C GLY A 217 -0.16 -11.28 9.65
N ASN A 218 -0.06 -12.36 10.42
CA ASN A 218 1.10 -13.25 10.42
C ASN A 218 0.64 -14.72 10.48
N CYS A 219 1.32 -15.59 9.73
CA CYS A 219 1.18 -17.04 9.78
C CYS A 219 2.24 -17.64 10.73
N PRO A 220 1.87 -18.52 11.67
CA PRO A 220 2.84 -19.26 12.47
C PRO A 220 3.66 -20.22 11.58
N ARG A 221 4.96 -20.36 11.88
CA ARG A 221 5.91 -21.25 11.20
C ARG A 221 6.60 -22.19 12.19
N PRO A 222 5.86 -23.14 12.80
CA PRO A 222 6.43 -24.11 13.74
C PRO A 222 7.47 -25.03 13.08
N ASP A 223 7.52 -25.12 11.75
CA ASP A 223 8.57 -25.82 11.00
C ASP A 223 9.94 -25.10 11.05
N ILE A 224 9.97 -23.82 11.44
CA ILE A 224 11.18 -23.02 11.61
C ILE A 224 11.50 -22.88 13.10
N LYS A 225 12.56 -23.54 13.55
CA LYS A 225 12.95 -23.64 14.97
C LYS A 225 14.08 -22.69 15.40
N THR A 226 14.68 -21.95 14.48
CA THR A 226 15.83 -21.08 14.78
C THR A 226 15.58 -19.63 14.38
N VAL A 227 16.07 -18.71 15.20
CA VAL A 227 16.00 -17.25 14.98
C VAL A 227 16.63 -16.89 13.63
N ASP A 228 17.87 -17.33 13.39
CA ASP A 228 18.61 -17.00 12.18
C ASP A 228 17.88 -17.42 10.89
N LYS A 229 17.30 -18.62 10.89
CA LYS A 229 16.52 -19.10 9.74
C LYS A 229 15.27 -18.24 9.54
N CYS A 230 14.54 -17.93 10.62
CA CYS A 230 13.37 -17.07 10.58
C CYS A 230 13.69 -15.67 10.02
N GLU A 231 14.69 -15.00 10.57
CA GLU A 231 15.08 -13.65 10.17
C GLU A 231 15.68 -13.60 8.76
N SER A 232 16.41 -14.63 8.33
CA SER A 232 16.98 -14.72 6.98
C SER A 232 15.90 -14.83 5.88
N MET A 233 14.68 -15.23 6.25
CA MET A 233 13.50 -15.26 5.36
C MET A 233 12.72 -13.93 5.37
N GLY A 234 13.08 -13.00 6.26
CA GLY A 234 12.36 -11.74 6.48
C GLY A 234 11.18 -11.86 7.45
N TYR A 235 11.07 -12.98 8.17
CA TYR A 235 10.02 -13.25 9.14
C TYR A 235 10.36 -12.64 10.51
N SER A 236 9.42 -12.68 11.45
CA SER A 236 9.60 -12.13 12.80
C SER A 236 9.68 -13.27 13.81
N TRP A 237 10.72 -13.27 14.65
CA TRP A 237 10.82 -14.18 15.77
C TRP A 237 10.21 -13.55 17.02
N ILE A 238 9.32 -14.27 17.70
CA ILE A 238 8.76 -13.84 18.97
C ILE A 238 9.40 -14.71 20.06
N PRO A 239 10.27 -14.15 20.91
CA PRO A 239 10.86 -14.91 22.01
C PRO A 239 9.79 -15.24 23.05
N ASN A 240 9.95 -16.37 23.74
CA ASN A 240 9.08 -16.70 24.86
C ASN A 240 9.51 -15.90 26.10
N ILE A 241 8.89 -14.74 26.32
CA ILE A 241 9.23 -13.83 27.43
C ILE A 241 8.93 -14.48 28.79
N ILE A 242 7.94 -15.40 28.83
CA ILE A 242 7.56 -16.11 30.06
C ILE A 242 8.73 -16.96 30.56
N ASP A 243 9.51 -17.59 29.68
CA ASP A 243 10.65 -18.42 30.08
C ASP A 243 11.71 -17.57 30.80
N ASN A 244 12.03 -16.37 30.27
CA ASN A 244 12.97 -15.43 30.91
C ASN A 244 12.51 -14.93 32.29
N VAL A 245 11.20 -14.88 32.55
CA VAL A 245 10.63 -14.49 33.84
C VAL A 245 10.59 -15.68 34.79
N MET A 246 10.19 -16.85 34.31
CA MET A 246 10.10 -18.08 35.09
C MET A 246 11.47 -18.59 35.53
N ASP A 247 12.52 -18.41 34.73
CA ASP A 247 13.89 -18.77 35.10
C ASP A 247 14.48 -17.93 36.25
N LYS A 248 13.88 -16.77 36.54
CA LYS A 248 14.26 -15.93 37.68
C LYS A 248 13.51 -16.32 38.97
N LEU A 249 12.53 -17.23 38.90
CA LEU A 249 11.79 -17.68 40.08
C LEU A 249 12.51 -18.87 40.75
N PRO A 250 12.71 -18.84 42.08
CA PRO A 250 13.49 -19.85 42.81
C PRO A 250 12.89 -21.26 42.83
N PHE A 251 11.63 -21.41 42.38
CA PHE A 251 10.89 -22.69 42.36
C PHE A 251 10.71 -23.26 40.95
N SER A 252 11.26 -22.61 39.92
CA SER A 252 11.12 -23.09 38.54
C SER A 252 12.07 -24.24 38.29
N SER A 253 11.53 -25.42 37.97
CA SER A 253 12.32 -26.50 37.39
C SER A 253 12.80 -26.05 36.02
N LYS A 254 14.11 -26.12 35.76
CA LYS A 254 14.74 -25.80 34.46
C LYS A 254 14.13 -26.67 33.35
N LYS A 255 12.99 -26.25 32.80
CA LYS A 255 12.43 -26.84 31.59
C LYS A 255 13.33 -26.47 30.42
N PRO A 256 13.46 -27.35 29.41
CA PRO A 256 14.16 -27.00 28.18
C PRO A 256 13.52 -25.73 27.60
N HIS A 257 14.33 -24.68 27.42
CA HIS A 257 13.90 -23.41 26.84
C HIS A 257 13.08 -23.66 25.57
N SER A 258 11.88 -23.07 25.50
CA SER A 258 11.22 -22.91 24.22
C SER A 258 11.86 -21.69 23.57
N PRO A 259 12.62 -21.83 22.47
CA PRO A 259 13.44 -20.74 21.94
C PRO A 259 12.62 -19.53 21.44
N GLY A 260 11.28 -19.65 21.39
CA GLY A 260 10.35 -18.71 20.77
C GLY A 260 9.66 -19.32 19.56
N SER A 261 8.89 -18.51 18.83
CA SER A 261 8.16 -18.92 17.63
C SER A 261 8.43 -18.01 16.45
N CYS A 262 8.55 -18.61 15.26
CA CYS A 262 8.69 -17.87 14.01
C CYS A 262 7.31 -17.52 13.43
N HIS A 263 7.17 -16.28 12.98
CA HIS A 263 5.94 -15.74 12.38
C HIS A 263 6.23 -15.11 11.02
N GLN A 264 5.71 -15.74 9.98
CA GLN A 264 5.74 -15.23 8.62
C GLN A 264 4.68 -14.13 8.48
N PRO A 265 4.99 -12.92 7.98
CA PRO A 265 3.96 -11.94 7.66
C PRO A 265 3.05 -12.46 6.54
N ARG A 266 1.74 -12.28 6.71
CA ARG A 266 0.70 -12.63 5.74
C ARG A 266 0.31 -11.39 4.97
N TYR A 267 0.43 -11.42 3.65
CA TYR A 267 0.10 -10.30 2.77
C TYR A 267 -1.18 -10.57 1.98
N GLY A 268 -1.95 -9.52 1.75
CA GLY A 268 -2.97 -9.46 0.70
C GLY A 268 -2.46 -8.63 -0.48
N TYR A 269 -2.71 -9.09 -1.70
CA TYR A 269 -2.50 -8.32 -2.93
C TYR A 269 -3.77 -7.54 -3.25
N ILE A 270 -3.67 -6.21 -3.35
CA ILE A 270 -4.73 -5.31 -3.79
C ILE A 270 -4.54 -5.06 -5.29
N ASN A 271 -5.54 -5.45 -6.10
CA ASN A 271 -5.53 -5.22 -7.53
C ASN A 271 -6.30 -3.95 -7.90
N ASN A 272 -5.57 -2.87 -8.15
CA ASN A 272 -6.12 -1.58 -8.58
C ASN A 272 -6.02 -1.37 -10.10
N SER A 273 -6.13 -2.46 -10.88
CA SER A 273 -6.15 -2.36 -12.34
C SER A 273 -7.39 -1.59 -12.80
N PRO A 274 -7.30 -0.71 -13.82
CA PRO A 274 -8.43 0.09 -14.23
C PRO A 274 -9.50 -0.73 -14.92
N GLY A 275 -10.73 -0.27 -14.70
CA GLY A 275 -11.90 -0.65 -15.45
C GLY A 275 -12.65 -1.86 -14.95
N VAL A 276 -13.71 -2.18 -15.69
CA VAL A 276 -14.58 -3.33 -15.46
C VAL A 276 -14.87 -4.02 -16.78
N LYS A 277 -15.09 -5.34 -16.74
CA LYS A 277 -15.57 -6.10 -17.91
C LYS A 277 -17.10 -6.22 -17.83
N ILE A 278 -17.81 -5.64 -18.80
CA ILE A 278 -19.27 -5.76 -18.94
C ILE A 278 -19.55 -6.35 -20.32
N GLY A 279 -20.24 -7.50 -20.37
CA GLY A 279 -20.60 -8.14 -21.65
C GLY A 279 -19.39 -8.50 -22.54
N GLY A 280 -18.22 -8.79 -21.95
CA GLY A 280 -16.98 -9.08 -22.69
C GLY A 280 -16.18 -7.85 -23.14
N VAL A 281 -16.76 -6.64 -23.04
CA VAL A 281 -16.05 -5.38 -23.35
C VAL A 281 -15.43 -4.83 -22.06
N LYS A 282 -14.14 -4.45 -22.13
CA LYS A 282 -13.41 -3.85 -21.00
C LYS A 282 -13.48 -2.33 -21.11
N PHE A 283 -14.22 -1.68 -20.22
CA PHE A 283 -14.25 -0.22 -20.09
C PHE A 283 -13.23 0.19 -19.03
N ARG A 284 -12.30 1.10 -19.35
CA ARG A 284 -11.13 1.40 -18.49
C ARG A 284 -11.06 2.83 -17.96
N GLY A 285 -12.02 3.70 -18.30
CA GLY A 285 -12.08 5.08 -17.79
C GLY A 285 -12.33 5.19 -16.29
N LEU A 286 -12.45 6.43 -15.82
CA LEU A 286 -12.70 6.72 -14.40
C LEU A 286 -14.02 6.11 -13.88
N ILE A 287 -15.14 6.32 -14.59
CA ILE A 287 -16.46 5.81 -14.18
C ILE A 287 -16.46 4.28 -14.01
N PRO A 288 -16.05 3.48 -15.01
CA PRO A 288 -16.01 2.03 -14.86
C PRO A 288 -15.03 1.56 -13.78
N SER A 289 -13.92 2.28 -13.56
CA SER A 289 -12.97 1.97 -12.48
C SER A 289 -13.59 2.21 -11.10
N LEU A 290 -14.24 3.37 -10.90
CA LEU A 290 -14.96 3.66 -9.66
C LEU A 290 -16.08 2.65 -9.41
N ALA A 291 -16.84 2.28 -10.45
CA ALA A 291 -17.86 1.25 -10.32
C ALA A 291 -17.26 -0.09 -9.87
N ASN A 292 -16.11 -0.48 -10.41
CA ASN A 292 -15.39 -1.67 -9.97
C ASN A 292 -14.95 -1.57 -8.50
N ASP A 293 -14.44 -0.42 -8.08
CA ASP A 293 -14.02 -0.18 -6.69
C ASP A 293 -15.22 -0.21 -5.73
N PHE A 294 -16.36 0.38 -6.10
CA PHE A 294 -17.59 0.29 -5.31
C PHE A 294 -18.10 -1.15 -5.19
N LEU A 295 -18.06 -1.93 -6.28
CA LEU A 295 -18.41 -3.35 -6.24
C LEU A 295 -17.41 -4.16 -5.41
N ALA A 296 -16.16 -3.74 -5.34
CA ALA A 296 -15.16 -4.35 -4.46
C ALA A 296 -15.45 -4.11 -2.97
N LEU A 297 -16.18 -3.04 -2.65
CA LEU A 297 -16.63 -2.69 -1.31
C LEU A 297 -18.02 -3.25 -0.97
N SER A 298 -18.57 -4.17 -1.76
CA SER A 298 -19.85 -4.78 -1.42
C SER A 298 -19.74 -5.60 -0.12
N PRO A 299 -20.82 -5.70 0.68
CA PRO A 299 -20.77 -6.36 1.98
C PRO A 299 -20.24 -7.79 1.95
N ASP A 300 -20.59 -8.58 0.94
CA ASP A 300 -20.09 -9.96 0.78
C ASP A 300 -18.57 -10.01 0.57
N LYS A 301 -18.01 -9.03 -0.17
CA LYS A 301 -16.57 -8.90 -0.38
C LYS A 301 -15.86 -8.43 0.88
N ILE A 302 -16.43 -7.46 1.59
CA ILE A 302 -15.89 -7.03 2.88
C ILE A 302 -15.87 -8.21 3.87
N VAL A 303 -16.97 -8.95 3.99
CA VAL A 303 -17.05 -10.14 4.85
C VAL A 303 -16.04 -11.20 4.40
N ALA A 304 -15.95 -11.49 3.10
CA ALA A 304 -14.95 -12.43 2.59
C ALA A 304 -13.52 -11.99 2.93
N ALA A 305 -13.18 -10.70 2.79
CA ALA A 305 -11.88 -10.18 3.17
C ALA A 305 -11.63 -10.29 4.68
N MET A 306 -12.64 -9.99 5.51
CA MET A 306 -12.59 -10.15 6.97
C MET A 306 -12.42 -11.62 7.40
N GLU A 307 -13.02 -12.54 6.65
CA GLU A 307 -12.87 -14.00 6.83
C GLU A 307 -11.53 -14.53 6.29
N GLY A 308 -10.67 -13.67 5.73
CA GLY A 308 -9.41 -14.09 5.13
C GLY A 308 -9.60 -14.91 3.85
N LYS A 309 -10.63 -14.62 3.06
CA LYS A 309 -10.86 -15.22 1.74
C LYS A 309 -10.38 -14.27 0.64
N SER A 310 -9.83 -14.86 -0.41
CA SER A 310 -9.54 -14.13 -1.64
C SER A 310 -10.83 -13.74 -2.35
N ILE A 311 -10.80 -12.61 -3.04
CA ILE A 311 -11.87 -12.08 -3.86
C ILE A 311 -11.35 -12.00 -5.29
N ASP A 312 -11.99 -12.74 -6.19
CA ASP A 312 -11.59 -12.82 -7.58
C ASP A 312 -11.35 -11.43 -8.20
N ASN A 313 -10.18 -11.28 -8.83
CA ASN A 313 -9.72 -10.08 -9.53
C ASN A 313 -9.57 -8.80 -8.68
N LEU A 314 -9.81 -8.82 -7.38
CA LEU A 314 -9.73 -7.62 -6.52
C LEU A 314 -8.71 -7.76 -5.41
N PHE A 315 -8.77 -8.89 -4.71
CA PHE A 315 -7.97 -9.15 -3.52
C PHE A 315 -7.51 -10.59 -3.51
N GLU A 316 -6.21 -10.84 -3.45
CA GLU A 316 -5.73 -12.20 -3.18
C GLU A 316 -5.02 -12.25 -1.85
N LEU A 317 -5.38 -13.21 -1.02
CA LEU A 317 -4.71 -13.44 0.24
C LEU A 317 -3.66 -14.53 0.15
N GLN A 318 -2.45 -14.23 0.65
CA GLN A 318 -1.40 -15.21 0.85
C GLN A 318 -1.88 -16.33 1.76
N GLN A 319 -1.72 -17.57 1.29
CA GLN A 319 -2.05 -18.76 2.06
C GLN A 319 -0.95 -19.04 3.10
N CYS A 320 -1.34 -19.39 4.32
CA CYS A 320 -0.39 -19.85 5.33
C CYS A 320 0.10 -21.26 4.98
N PRO A 321 1.41 -21.58 5.16
CA PRO A 321 1.96 -22.89 4.83
C PRO A 321 1.38 -24.02 5.66
N ILE A 322 0.90 -23.70 6.86
CA ILE A 322 0.14 -24.60 7.71
C ILE A 322 -1.29 -24.13 7.65
N VAL A 323 -2.18 -25.04 7.26
CA VAL A 323 -3.61 -24.77 7.16
C VAL A 323 -4.06 -24.28 8.54
N GLU A 324 -4.58 -23.05 8.61
CA GLU A 324 -5.21 -22.55 9.83
C GLU A 324 -6.34 -23.54 10.18
N GLU A 325 -6.27 -24.19 11.35
CA GLU A 325 -7.30 -25.14 11.82
C GLU A 325 -8.71 -24.50 11.83
N PHE A 326 -8.78 -23.16 11.85
CA PHE A 326 -10.01 -22.39 11.68
C PHE A 326 -10.72 -22.63 10.35
N ARG A 327 -10.01 -22.88 9.24
CA ARG A 327 -10.63 -23.15 7.94
C ARG A 327 -11.42 -24.45 7.97
N GLN A 328 -10.89 -25.45 8.70
CA GLN A 328 -11.60 -26.69 8.98
C GLN A 328 -12.87 -26.44 9.81
N HIS A 329 -12.82 -25.56 10.81
CA HIS A 329 -14.01 -25.25 11.63
C HIS A 329 -15.10 -24.51 10.86
N THR A 330 -14.78 -23.51 10.04
CA THR A 330 -15.80 -22.76 9.27
C THR A 330 -16.50 -23.63 8.22
N GLU A 331 -15.77 -24.51 7.52
CA GLU A 331 -16.39 -25.45 6.56
C GLU A 331 -17.26 -26.48 7.29
N THR A 332 -16.85 -26.92 8.47
CA THR A 332 -17.63 -27.85 9.30
C THR A 332 -18.92 -27.20 9.80
N ILE A 333 -18.86 -25.94 10.27
CA ILE A 333 -20.04 -25.20 10.73
C ILE A 333 -21.01 -24.94 9.58
N TYR A 334 -20.52 -24.52 8.41
CA TYR A 334 -21.39 -24.24 7.26
C TYR A 334 -22.08 -25.50 6.75
N ASN A 335 -21.37 -26.64 6.69
CA ASN A 335 -21.96 -27.93 6.35
C ASN A 335 -23.00 -28.36 7.38
N ASN A 336 -22.75 -28.16 8.68
CA ASN A 336 -23.71 -28.49 9.73
C ASN A 336 -24.97 -27.62 9.68
N VAL A 337 -24.85 -26.32 9.37
CA VAL A 337 -25.99 -25.41 9.20
C VAL A 337 -26.81 -25.76 7.95
N LEU A 338 -26.15 -26.09 6.84
CA LEU A 338 -26.83 -26.55 5.62
C LEU A 338 -27.61 -27.85 5.87
N ILE A 339 -26.98 -28.83 6.54
CA ILE A 339 -27.62 -30.10 6.90
C ILE A 339 -28.81 -29.86 7.84
N TYR A 340 -28.67 -28.99 8.83
CA TYR A 340 -29.76 -28.67 9.75
C TYR A 340 -30.95 -28.01 9.03
N ASN A 341 -30.69 -27.06 8.13
CA ASN A 341 -31.73 -26.42 7.32
C ASN A 341 -32.46 -27.42 6.41
N ILE A 342 -31.73 -28.36 5.79
CA ILE A 342 -32.34 -29.45 5.00
C ILE A 342 -33.23 -30.32 5.90
N PHE A 343 -32.77 -30.66 7.11
CA PHE A 343 -33.51 -31.47 8.06
C PHE A 343 -34.81 -30.79 8.51
N VAL A 344 -34.76 -29.50 8.82
CA VAL A 344 -35.95 -28.70 9.18
C VAL A 344 -36.94 -28.63 8.01
N LEU A 345 -36.45 -28.43 6.78
CA LEU A 345 -37.29 -28.44 5.57
C LEU A 345 -37.98 -29.79 5.35
N LEU A 346 -37.28 -30.90 5.58
CA LEU A 346 -37.85 -32.25 5.47
C LEU A 346 -38.92 -32.51 6.54
N ILE A 347 -38.72 -32.04 7.77
CA ILE A 347 -39.73 -32.13 8.84
C ILE A 347 -40.96 -31.30 8.50
N LEU A 348 -40.78 -30.07 8.01
CA LEU A 348 -41.89 -29.22 7.58
C LEU A 348 -42.67 -29.84 6.42
N LEU A 349 -41.98 -30.40 5.42
CA LEU A 349 -42.60 -31.15 4.32
C LEU A 349 -43.39 -32.36 4.83
N PHE A 350 -42.82 -33.14 5.73
CA PHE A 350 -43.49 -34.28 6.35
C PHE A 350 -44.75 -33.87 7.09
N LEU A 351 -44.70 -32.81 7.90
CA LEU A 351 -45.87 -32.28 8.61
C LEU A 351 -46.96 -31.79 7.64
N VAL A 352 -46.59 -31.13 6.55
CA VAL A 352 -47.56 -30.69 5.51
C VAL A 352 -48.22 -31.88 4.82
N PHE A 353 -47.48 -32.96 4.55
CA PHE A 353 -48.06 -34.18 3.97
C PHE A 353 -48.93 -34.95 4.97
N TYR A 354 -48.53 -35.01 6.24
CA TYR A 354 -49.25 -35.71 7.30
C TYR A 354 -50.52 -34.98 7.74
N LEU A 355 -50.59 -33.66 7.63
CA LEU A 355 -51.80 -32.87 7.93
C LEU A 355 -52.82 -32.83 6.78
N LYS A 356 -52.45 -33.38 5.61
CA LYS A 356 -53.33 -33.46 4.43
C LYS A 356 -54.04 -34.81 4.28
N TYR A 357 -53.66 -35.81 5.07
CA TYR A 357 -54.30 -37.12 5.21
C TYR A 357 -54.83 -37.24 6.64
#